data_AF-A0A951TAJ4-F1
#
_entry.id   AF-A0A951TAJ4-F1
#
_cell.length_a   1.000
_cell.length_b   1.000
_cell.length_c   1.000
_cell.angle_alpha   90.00
_cell.angle_beta   90.00
_cell.angle_gamma   90.00
#
_symmetry.space_group_name_H-M   'P 1'
#
loop_
_entity.id
_entity.type
_entity.pdbx_description
1 polymer ?
#
loop_
_entity_poly.entity_id
_entity_poly.type
_entity_poly.pdbx_seq_one_letter_code
_entity_poly.pdbx_strand_id
1 'polypeptide(L)'
;MMLNCKCKCGYYFSSPENPHEKKKHKTFAVIDDDNYSLFMKREIRAHKSRGKAAMRAVALASTLVDTLYVCPDCSRIYCNLLEPDREDGIECFIPDGVIYPWKSYTQREKNAEKK
;
A
#
# COMPACT_ATOMS: atom_id res chain seq x y z
N MET A 1 -2.74 -8.44 17.50
CA MET A 1 -1.78 -9.35 16.85
C MET A 1 -0.84 -8.51 16.01
N MET A 2 0.46 -8.54 16.28
CA MET A 2 1.43 -7.93 15.36
C MET A 2 1.57 -8.89 14.17
N LEU A 3 1.19 -8.46 12.98
CA LEU A 3 1.41 -9.21 11.76
C LEU A 3 2.94 -9.37 11.58
N ASN A 4 3.39 -10.63 11.52
CA ASN A 4 4.80 -10.95 11.28
C ASN A 4 5.13 -10.67 9.80
N CYS A 5 5.33 -9.39 9.46
CA CYS A 5 5.73 -8.96 8.13
C CYS A 5 7.21 -9.33 7.91
N LYS A 6 7.47 -10.55 7.45
CA LYS A 6 8.80 -11.08 7.18
C LYS A 6 8.93 -11.43 5.70
N CYS A 7 9.98 -10.94 5.06
CA CYS A 7 10.36 -11.37 3.72
C CYS A 7 11.00 -12.76 3.75
N LYS A 8 10.79 -13.59 2.73
CA LYS A 8 11.49 -14.88 2.54
C LYS A 8 13.02 -14.85 2.65
N CYS A 9 13.69 -13.71 2.43
CA CYS A 9 15.14 -13.60 2.62
C CYS A 9 15.57 -13.49 4.09
N GLY A 10 14.61 -13.41 5.02
CA GLY A 10 14.86 -13.23 6.45
C GLY A 10 14.71 -11.78 6.94
N TYR A 11 14.48 -10.81 6.04
CA TYR A 11 14.29 -9.40 6.43
C TYR A 11 12.93 -9.19 7.12
N TYR A 12 12.93 -8.53 8.28
CA TYR A 12 11.71 -8.20 9.02
C TYR A 12 11.32 -6.74 8.83
N PHE A 13 10.13 -6.48 8.30
CA PHE A 13 9.65 -5.12 8.04
C PHE A 13 9.22 -4.39 9.32
N SER A 14 8.77 -5.12 10.35
CA SER A 14 8.21 -4.57 11.59
C SER A 14 9.06 -4.81 12.84
N SER A 15 10.23 -5.43 12.73
CA SER A 15 11.10 -5.67 13.89
C SER A 15 12.06 -4.50 14.12
N PRO A 16 12.05 -3.87 15.33
CA PRO A 16 13.09 -2.93 15.72
C PRO A 16 14.46 -3.62 15.90
N GLU A 17 14.49 -4.95 16.08
CA GLU A 17 15.69 -5.76 16.23
C GLU A 17 16.11 -6.41 14.89
N ASN A 18 15.89 -5.73 13.77
CA ASN A 18 16.25 -6.29 12.47
C ASN A 18 17.79 -6.25 12.29
N PRO A 19 18.48 -7.40 12.16
CA PRO A 19 19.94 -7.44 11.95
C PRO A 19 20.39 -6.73 10.66
N HIS A 20 19.44 -6.41 9.77
CA HIS A 20 19.65 -5.64 8.54
C HIS A 20 19.44 -4.12 8.71
N GLU A 21 19.54 -3.60 9.94
CA GLU A 21 19.25 -2.21 10.34
C GLU A 21 19.88 -1.12 9.46
N LYS A 22 20.95 -1.45 8.73
CA LYS A 22 21.65 -0.54 7.81
C LYS A 22 20.81 -0.14 6.58
N LYS A 23 19.78 -0.90 6.19
CA LYS A 23 18.93 -0.56 5.03
C LYS A 23 17.47 -0.41 5.42
N LYS A 24 16.93 0.79 5.21
CA LYS A 24 15.50 1.06 5.33
C LYS A 24 14.76 0.49 4.13
N HIS A 25 13.73 -0.32 4.38
CA HIS A 25 12.78 -0.72 3.35
C HIS A 25 11.99 0.49 2.85
N LYS A 26 11.40 0.37 1.65
CA LYS A 26 10.44 1.35 1.13
C LYS A 26 9.03 0.87 1.39
N THR A 27 8.14 1.79 1.72
CA THR A 27 6.74 1.52 2.03
C THR A 27 5.85 2.37 1.13
N PHE A 28 4.82 1.77 0.54
CA PHE A 28 3.85 2.44 -0.31
C PHE A 28 2.45 2.16 0.19
N ALA A 29 1.62 3.20 0.24
CA ALA A 29 0.17 3.06 0.39
C ALA A 29 -0.41 2.61 -0.95
N VAL A 30 -1.24 1.56 -0.92
CA VAL A 30 -1.90 1.01 -2.09
C VAL A 30 -3.39 0.98 -1.86
N ILE A 31 -4.13 1.26 -2.91
CA ILE A 31 -5.58 1.38 -2.88
C ILE A 31 -6.06 0.66 -4.12
N ASP A 32 -6.99 -0.26 -3.94
CA ASP A 32 -7.66 -0.93 -5.06
C ASP A 32 -8.41 0.12 -5.91
N ASP A 33 -8.33 -0.02 -7.23
CA ASP A 33 -9.01 0.86 -8.19
C ASP A 33 -10.53 0.90 -7.93
N ASP A 34 -11.13 -0.24 -7.56
CA ASP A 34 -12.56 -0.33 -7.25
C ASP A 34 -12.92 0.49 -5.99
N ASN A 35 -11.98 0.59 -5.05
CA ASN A 35 -12.14 1.32 -3.79
C ASN A 35 -11.64 2.77 -3.85
N TYR A 36 -10.89 3.15 -4.90
CA TYR A 36 -10.23 4.46 -4.99
C TYR A 36 -11.21 5.63 -4.87
N SER A 37 -12.36 5.54 -5.55
CA SER A 37 -13.38 6.59 -5.51
C SER A 37 -13.99 6.78 -4.11
N LEU A 38 -14.16 5.69 -3.36
CA LEU A 38 -14.67 5.70 -2.00
C LEU A 38 -13.61 6.23 -1.03
N PHE A 39 -12.36 5.81 -1.20
CA PHE A 39 -11.22 6.32 -0.46
C PHE A 39 -11.14 7.85 -0.56
N MET A 40 -11.15 8.40 -1.79
CA MET A 40 -11.06 9.85 -2.00
C MET A 40 -12.18 10.63 -1.31
N LYS A 41 -13.42 10.09 -1.30
CA LYS A 41 -14.54 10.70 -0.56
C LYS A 41 -14.30 10.69 0.96
N ARG A 42 -13.76 9.59 1.50
CA ARG A 42 -13.43 9.47 2.93
C ARG A 42 -12.27 10.38 3.31
N GLU A 43 -11.26 10.49 2.46
CA GLU A 43 -10.08 11.33 2.68
C GLU A 43 -10.44 12.82 2.73
N ILE A 44 -11.27 13.30 1.79
CA ILE A 44 -11.80 14.67 1.81
C ILE A 44 -12.59 14.94 3.10
N ARG A 45 -13.38 13.96 3.57
CA ARG A 45 -14.13 14.09 4.82
C ARG A 45 -13.19 14.13 6.03
N ALA A 46 -12.15 13.31 6.05
CA ALA A 46 -11.14 13.31 7.10
C ALA A 46 -10.44 14.67 7.19
N HIS A 47 -10.01 15.22 6.05
CA HIS A 47 -9.37 16.53 5.99
C HIS A 47 -10.29 17.68 6.42
N LYS A 48 -11.61 17.57 6.21
CA LYS A 48 -12.60 18.57 6.65
C LYS A 48 -13.01 18.42 8.12
N SER A 49 -12.72 17.28 8.74
CA SER A 49 -13.13 16.98 10.11
C SER A 49 -12.18 17.60 11.13
N ARG A 50 -12.66 17.85 12.35
CA ARG A 50 -11.85 18.38 13.47
C ARG A 50 -12.07 17.58 14.75
N GLY A 51 -11.09 17.64 15.64
CA GLY A 51 -11.15 16.99 16.96
C GLY A 51 -11.37 15.47 16.87
N LYS A 52 -12.18 14.90 17.76
CA LYS A 52 -12.44 13.45 17.82
C LYS A 52 -13.05 12.87 16.53
N ALA A 53 -13.78 13.68 15.75
CA ALA A 53 -14.34 13.25 14.47
C ALA A 53 -13.28 13.04 13.39
N ALA A 54 -12.16 13.77 13.45
CA ALA A 54 -11.05 13.61 12.51
C ALA A 54 -10.40 12.23 12.64
N MET A 55 -10.10 11.79 13.87
CA MET A 55 -9.51 10.47 14.12
C MET A 55 -10.40 9.33 13.60
N ARG A 56 -11.72 9.43 13.81
CA ARG A 56 -12.67 8.44 13.29
C ARG A 56 -12.72 8.44 11.75
N ALA A 57 -12.69 9.62 11.14
CA ALA A 57 -12.72 9.74 9.69
C ALA A 57 -11.43 9.21 9.04
N VAL A 58 -10.26 9.46 9.65
CA VAL A 58 -8.97 8.89 9.24
C VAL A 58 -9.00 7.37 9.37
N ALA A 59 -9.46 6.84 10.51
CA ALA A 59 -9.55 5.39 10.73
C ALA A 59 -10.46 4.69 9.69
N LEU A 60 -11.52 5.37 9.23
CA LEU A 60 -12.39 4.85 8.17
C LEU A 60 -11.75 4.95 6.78
N ALA A 61 -10.94 5.96 6.50
CA ALA A 61 -10.21 6.04 5.23
C ALA A 61 -9.13 4.96 5.17
N SER A 62 -8.43 4.71 6.28
CA SER A 62 -7.35 3.72 6.36
C SER A 62 -7.81 2.28 6.16
N THR A 63 -9.10 1.95 6.30
CA THR A 63 -9.59 0.58 6.01
C THR A 63 -9.54 0.22 4.52
N LEU A 64 -9.28 1.20 3.64
CA LEU A 64 -9.22 1.02 2.19
C LEU A 64 -7.77 1.11 1.67
N VAL A 65 -6.80 1.24 2.57
CA VAL A 65 -5.40 1.45 2.24
C VAL A 65 -4.60 0.23 2.66
N ASP A 66 -4.19 -0.55 1.68
CA ASP A 66 -3.21 -1.62 1.85
C ASP A 66 -1.79 -1.05 1.87
N THR A 67 -0.83 -1.87 2.30
CA THR A 67 0.57 -1.46 2.38
C THR A 67 1.47 -2.40 1.58
N LEU A 68 2.27 -1.85 0.66
CA LEU A 68 3.37 -2.56 0.02
C LEU A 68 4.69 -2.23 0.68
N TYR A 69 5.49 -3.26 0.93
CA TYR A 69 6.86 -3.15 1.42
C TYR A 69 7.83 -3.69 0.39
N VAL A 70 8.90 -2.95 0.10
CA VAL A 70 9.98 -3.40 -0.77
C VAL A 70 11.19 -3.77 0.08
N CYS A 71 11.56 -5.06 0.04
CA CYS A 71 12.73 -5.58 0.74
C CYS A 71 14.02 -4.96 0.15
N PRO A 72 14.88 -4.33 0.98
CA PRO A 72 16.11 -3.70 0.48
C PRO A 72 17.24 -4.69 0.18
N ASP A 73 17.09 -5.97 0.55
CA ASP A 73 18.13 -6.98 0.35
C ASP A 73 17.89 -7.88 -0.85
N CYS A 74 16.64 -8.14 -1.20
CA CYS A 74 16.30 -9.03 -2.32
C CYS A 74 15.25 -8.45 -3.29
N SER A 75 14.91 -7.16 -3.17
CA SER A 75 13.96 -6.45 -4.03
C SER A 75 12.53 -7.04 -4.08
N ARG A 76 12.21 -8.02 -3.21
CA ARG A 76 10.88 -8.61 -3.11
C ARG A 76 9.88 -7.61 -2.56
N ILE A 77 8.68 -7.66 -3.12
CA ILE A 77 7.54 -6.89 -2.66
C ILE A 77 6.65 -7.78 -1.80
N TYR A 78 6.35 -7.29 -0.60
CA TYR A 78 5.39 -7.88 0.30
C TYR A 78 4.16 -6.97 0.36
N CYS A 79 2.99 -7.53 0.04
CA CYS A 79 1.72 -6.84 0.16
C CYS A 79 1.00 -7.26 1.45
N ASN A 80 0.87 -6.30 2.37
CA ASN A 80 0.04 -6.45 3.54
C ASN A 80 -1.36 -5.95 3.20
N LEU A 81 -2.23 -6.91 2.87
CA LEU A 81 -3.64 -6.67 2.61
C LEU A 81 -4.37 -6.61 3.95
N LEU A 82 -5.31 -5.67 4.08
CA LEU A 82 -6.16 -5.56 5.28
C LEU A 82 -7.23 -6.68 5.38
N GLU A 83 -7.31 -7.58 4.39
CA GLU A 83 -8.28 -8.67 4.40
C GLU A 83 -7.97 -9.69 5.50
N PRO A 84 -8.89 -9.92 6.46
CA PRO A 84 -8.67 -10.80 7.61
C PRO A 84 -8.53 -12.29 7.24
N ASP A 85 -8.97 -12.69 6.04
CA ASP A 85 -9.00 -14.09 5.61
C ASP A 85 -7.77 -14.52 4.80
N ARG A 86 -6.80 -13.62 4.57
CA ARG A 86 -5.51 -13.95 3.93
C ARG A 86 -4.40 -13.90 4.96
N GLU A 87 -4.17 -15.03 5.64
CA GLU A 87 -3.08 -15.17 6.63
C GLU A 87 -1.68 -14.97 6.02
N ASP A 88 -1.54 -15.15 4.71
CA ASP A 88 -0.29 -14.96 3.98
C ASP A 88 -0.40 -13.75 3.04
N GLY A 89 0.28 -12.65 3.38
CA GLY A 89 0.44 -11.51 2.48
C GLY A 89 1.03 -11.96 1.13
N ILE A 90 0.57 -11.37 0.03
CA ILE A 90 1.04 -11.74 -1.31
C ILE A 90 2.51 -11.30 -1.44
N GLU A 91 3.41 -12.25 -1.62
CA GLU A 91 4.81 -11.99 -1.96
C GLU A 91 5.02 -12.08 -3.48
N CYS A 92 5.37 -10.96 -4.10
CA CYS A 92 5.75 -10.90 -5.51
C CYS A 92 7.23 -10.55 -5.65
N PHE A 93 7.96 -11.29 -6.49
CA PHE A 93 9.31 -10.91 -6.89
C PHE A 93 9.23 -9.92 -8.05
N ILE A 94 9.80 -8.72 -7.89
CA ILE A 94 10.07 -7.85 -9.04
C ILE A 94 11.52 -8.09 -9.45
N PRO A 95 11.78 -8.71 -10.62
CA PRO A 95 13.13 -8.77 -11.16
C PRO A 95 13.65 -7.34 -11.34
N ASP A 96 14.91 -7.11 -10.97
CA ASP A 96 15.54 -5.79 -10.90
C ASP A 96 15.15 -4.87 -12.06
N GLY A 97 14.59 -3.70 -11.73
CA GLY A 97 14.51 -2.59 -12.66
C GLY A 97 13.22 -2.42 -13.47
N VAL A 98 12.10 -3.07 -13.13
CA VAL A 98 10.81 -2.66 -13.71
C VAL A 98 10.35 -1.36 -13.05
N ILE A 99 10.87 -0.24 -13.56
CA ILE A 99 10.15 1.04 -13.50
C ILE A 99 8.88 0.79 -14.30
N TYR A 100 7.75 0.54 -13.63
CA TYR A 100 6.47 0.70 -14.31
C TYR A 100 6.39 2.17 -14.70
N PRO A 101 6.35 2.54 -16.00
CA PRO A 101 5.91 3.86 -16.36
C PRO A 101 4.48 3.94 -15.86
N TRP A 102 4.26 4.68 -14.77
CA TRP A 102 2.93 5.02 -14.31
C TRP A 102 2.30 5.84 -15.42
N LYS A 103 1.64 5.18 -16.38
CA LYS A 103 0.76 5.84 -17.32
C LYS A 103 -0.39 6.34 -16.47
N SER A 104 -0.33 7.62 -16.14
CA SER A 104 -1.47 8.33 -15.60
C SER A 104 -2.57 8.20 -16.64
N TYR A 105 -3.48 7.25 -16.42
CA TYR A 105 -4.69 7.08 -17.22
C TYR A 105 -5.59 8.26 -16.89
N THR A 106 -5.26 9.43 -17.43
CA THR A 106 -6.17 10.57 -17.37
C THR A 106 -7.39 10.17 -18.20
N GLN A 107 -8.59 10.33 -17.63
CA GLN A 107 -9.89 9.98 -18.23
C GLN A 107 -10.21 10.66 -19.58
N ARG A 108 -9.24 11.29 -20.26
CA ARG A 108 -9.40 11.93 -21.56
C ARG A 108 -9.42 10.94 -22.72
N GLU A 109 -8.89 9.73 -22.58
CA GLU A 109 -8.75 8.79 -23.71
C GLU A 109 -10.04 8.05 -24.10
N LYS A 110 -11.08 8.01 -23.23
CA LYS A 110 -12.37 7.38 -23.59
C LYS A 110 -13.19 8.17 -24.63
N ASN A 111 -12.81 9.40 -24.96
CA ASN A 111 -13.51 10.22 -25.96
C ASN A 111 -12.83 10.24 -27.34
N ALA A 112 -11.69 9.56 -27.51
CA ALA A 112 -10.98 9.52 -28.79
C ALA A 112 -11.37 8.33 -29.68
N GLU A 113 -11.94 7.27 -29.12
CA GLU A 113 -12.35 6.05 -29.87
C GLU A 113 -13.80 6.06 -30.36
N LYS A 114 -14.48 7.22 -30.30
CA LYS A 114 -15.86 7.40 -30.80
C LYS A 114 -15.98 8.45 -31.92
N LYS A 115 -14.91 8.68 -32.69
CA LYS A 115 -14.99 9.48 -33.92
C LYS A 115 -14.49 8.72 -35.12
#